data_AF-A0A355Q8H7-F1
#
_entry.id   AF-A0A355Q8H7-F1
#
_cell.length_a   1.000
_cell.length_b   1.000
_cell.length_c   1.000
_cell.angle_alpha   90.00
_cell.angle_beta   90.00
_cell.angle_gamma   90.00
#
_symmetry.space_group_name_H-M   'P 1'
#
loop_
_entity.id
_entity.type
_entity.pdbx_description
1 polymer ?
#
loop_
_entity_poly.entity_id
_entity_poly.type
_entity_poly.pdbx_seq_one_letter_code
_entity_poly.pdbx_strand_id
1 'polypeptide(L)'
;MAAEHELLKEVALELWTTTKKLRPGLPKAPRAQLVLKALLILGDMQDQLEASMVLGLIAEQEPDDEPEVVDNGTDKTVEETDESRSTPRVVRKRSSNR
;
A
#
# COMPACT_ATOMS: atom_id res chain seq x y z
N MET A 1 -18.28 9.83 -24.17
CA MET A 1 -18.66 8.80 -23.16
C MET A 1 -18.01 7.44 -23.44
N ALA A 2 -18.43 6.62 -24.42
CA ALA A 2 -17.90 5.26 -24.57
C ALA A 2 -16.36 5.19 -24.78
N ALA A 3 -15.83 5.99 -25.71
CA ALA A 3 -14.38 6.05 -25.96
C ALA A 3 -13.58 6.63 -24.77
N GLU A 4 -14.15 7.59 -24.04
CA GLU A 4 -13.53 8.15 -22.83
C GLU A 4 -13.48 7.11 -21.71
N HIS A 5 -14.53 6.29 -21.56
CA HIS A 5 -14.56 5.21 -20.58
C HIS A 5 -13.59 4.08 -20.93
N GLU A 6 -13.37 3.80 -22.22
CA GLU A 6 -12.34 2.86 -22.67
C GLU A 6 -10.94 3.36 -22.34
N LEU A 7 -10.66 4.63 -22.65
CA LEU A 7 -9.39 5.27 -22.30
C LEU A 7 -9.15 5.25 -20.78
N LEU A 8 -10.18 5.58 -19.98
CA LEU A 8 -10.09 5.53 -18.52
C LEU A 8 -9.72 4.14 -18.01
N LYS A 9 -10.28 3.08 -18.60
CA LYS A 9 -9.95 1.69 -18.23
C LYS A 9 -8.51 1.34 -18.57
N GLU A 10 -8.04 1.73 -19.76
CA GLU A 10 -6.65 1.52 -20.18
C GLU A 10 -5.67 2.22 -19.24
N VAL A 11 -5.91 3.51 -18.95
CA VAL A 11 -5.09 4.29 -18.02
C VAL A 11 -5.13 3.69 -16.62
N ALA A 12 -6.28 3.24 -16.14
CA ALA A 12 -6.40 2.59 -14.84
C ALA A 12 -5.56 1.29 -14.76
N LEU A 13 -5.55 0.47 -15.81
CA LEU A 13 -4.71 -0.74 -15.89
C LEU A 13 -3.22 -0.38 -15.93
N GLU A 14 -2.85 0.64 -16.69
CA GLU A 14 -1.45 1.08 -16.76
C GLU A 14 -0.98 1.62 -15.40
N LEU A 15 -1.80 2.42 -14.72
CA LEU A 15 -1.55 2.90 -13.36
C LEU A 15 -1.49 1.74 -12.35
N TRP A 16 -2.34 0.73 -12.49
CA TRP A 16 -2.30 -0.46 -11.66
C TRP A 16 -0.95 -1.18 -11.76
N THR A 17 -0.51 -1.48 -12.99
CA THR A 17 0.78 -2.15 -13.22
C THR A 17 1.97 -1.29 -12.80
N THR A 18 1.89 0.02 -13.01
CA THR A 18 2.92 0.98 -12.59
C THR A 18 3.03 1.05 -11.08
N THR A 19 1.90 1.12 -10.38
CA THR A 19 1.87 1.13 -8.91
C THR A 19 2.46 -0.16 -8.34
N LYS A 20 2.16 -1.32 -8.96
CA LYS A 20 2.76 -2.61 -8.58
C LYS A 20 4.28 -2.63 -8.77
N LYS A 21 4.80 -2.06 -9.87
CA LYS A 21 6.24 -1.93 -10.12
C LYS A 21 6.94 -1.00 -9.11
N LEU A 22 6.31 0.14 -8.80
CA LEU A 22 6.88 1.15 -7.89
C LEU A 22 6.80 0.73 -6.41
N ARG A 23 5.80 -0.08 -6.04
CA ARG A 23 5.58 -0.54 -4.66
C ARG A 23 5.27 -2.05 -4.64
N PRO A 24 6.29 -2.90 -4.85
CA PRO A 24 6.13 -4.34 -4.71
C PRO A 24 5.64 -4.70 -3.30
N GLY A 25 4.74 -5.67 -3.18
CA GLY A 25 4.18 -6.12 -1.90
C GLY A 25 3.11 -5.20 -1.29
N LEU A 26 2.71 -4.11 -1.97
CA LEU A 26 1.58 -3.30 -1.51
C LEU A 26 0.27 -4.09 -1.70
N PRO A 27 -0.55 -4.30 -0.65
CA PRO A 27 -1.77 -5.08 -0.78
C PRO A 27 -2.76 -4.47 -1.79
N LYS A 28 -3.62 -5.31 -2.36
CA LYS A 28 -4.56 -4.94 -3.43
C LYS A 28 -5.40 -3.70 -3.11
N ALA A 29 -6.01 -3.64 -1.93
CA ALA A 29 -6.90 -2.53 -1.54
C ALA A 29 -6.17 -1.17 -1.44
N PRO A 30 -5.05 -1.02 -0.69
CA PRO A 30 -4.24 0.21 -0.72
C PRO A 30 -3.72 0.56 -2.12
N ARG A 31 -3.41 -0.43 -2.95
CA ARG A 31 -2.98 -0.19 -4.34
C ARG A 31 -4.12 0.39 -5.17
N ALA A 32 -5.33 -0.14 -5.05
CA ALA A 32 -6.51 0.37 -5.75
C ALA A 32 -6.82 1.82 -5.34
N GLN A 33 -6.66 2.14 -4.04
CA GLN A 33 -6.80 3.52 -3.55
C GLN A 33 -5.78 4.48 -4.18
N LEU A 34 -4.54 4.05 -4.40
CA LEU A 34 -3.53 4.86 -5.07
C LEU A 34 -3.89 5.13 -6.54
N VAL A 35 -4.40 4.12 -7.26
CA VAL A 35 -4.86 4.29 -8.64
C VAL A 35 -6.01 5.29 -8.72
N LEU A 36 -7.05 5.12 -7.90
CA LEU A 36 -8.18 6.05 -7.86
C LEU A 36 -7.73 7.47 -7.50
N LYS A 37 -6.85 7.61 -6.51
CA LYS A 37 -6.31 8.90 -6.11
C LYS A 37 -5.52 9.57 -7.23
N ALA A 38 -4.74 8.81 -8.01
CA ALA A 38 -4.01 9.33 -9.16
C ALA A 38 -4.98 9.86 -10.24
N LEU A 39 -6.00 9.09 -10.59
CA LEU A 39 -7.02 9.48 -11.58
C LEU A 39 -7.77 10.76 -11.16
N LEU A 40 -8.13 10.89 -9.88
CA LEU A 40 -8.74 12.12 -9.34
C LEU A 40 -7.80 13.34 -9.43
N ILE A 41 -6.51 13.15 -9.16
CA ILE A 41 -5.52 14.25 -9.21
C ILE A 41 -5.28 14.71 -10.64
N LEU A 42 -5.24 13.77 -11.59
CA LEU A 42 -5.07 14.06 -13.02
C LEU A 42 -6.31 14.72 -13.64
N GLY A 43 -7.48 14.51 -13.05
CA GLY A 43 -8.76 15.00 -13.57
C GLY A 43 -9.39 14.08 -14.61
N ASP A 44 -8.84 12.88 -14.79
CA ASP A 44 -9.32 11.84 -15.72
C ASP A 44 -10.58 11.13 -15.20
N MET A 45 -10.87 11.26 -13.90
CA MET A 45 -12.04 10.70 -13.25
C MET A 45 -12.73 11.78 -12.41
N GLN A 46 -14.04 11.96 -12.59
CA GLN A 46 -14.80 13.04 -11.97
C GLN A 46 -15.97 12.56 -11.09
N ASP A 47 -16.45 11.34 -11.29
CA ASP A 47 -17.62 10.83 -10.57
C ASP A 47 -17.44 9.46 -9.89
N GLN A 48 -18.43 9.10 -9.08
CA GLN A 48 -18.45 7.83 -8.37
C GLN A 48 -18.71 6.63 -9.29
N LEU A 49 -19.34 6.84 -10.45
CA LEU A 49 -19.64 5.78 -11.40
C LEU A 49 -18.34 5.28 -12.04
N GLU A 50 -17.53 6.20 -12.54
CA GLU A 50 -16.19 5.94 -13.07
C GLU A 50 -15.29 5.26 -12.03
N ALA A 51 -15.33 5.72 -10.77
CA ALA A 51 -14.58 5.09 -9.68
C ALA A 51 -15.01 3.64 -9.43
N SER A 52 -16.31 3.36 -9.45
CA SER A 52 -16.83 2.00 -9.31
C SER A 52 -16.43 1.09 -10.47
N MET A 53 -16.38 1.62 -11.70
CA MET A 53 -15.92 0.89 -12.87
C MET A 53 -14.44 0.50 -12.75
N VAL A 54 -13.60 1.44 -12.34
CA VAL A 54 -12.16 1.20 -12.12
C VAL A 54 -11.95 0.16 -11.02
N LEU A 55 -12.70 0.24 -9.92
CA LEU A 55 -12.63 -0.75 -8.85
C LEU A 55 -13.07 -2.15 -9.30
N GLY A 56 -14.13 -2.26 -10.12
CA GLY A 56 -14.55 -3.54 -10.69
C GLY A 56 -13.47 -4.16 -11.58
N LEU A 57 -12.84 -3.34 -12.42
CA LEU A 57 -11.73 -3.76 -13.28
C LEU A 57 -10.48 -4.17 -12.48
N ILE A 58 -10.19 -3.49 -11.36
CA ILE A 58 -9.11 -3.90 -10.45
C ILE A 58 -9.48 -5.16 -9.67
N ALA A 59 -10.75 -5.37 -9.33
CA ALA A 59 -11.18 -6.57 -8.63
C ALA A 59 -10.93 -7.84 -9.46
N GLU A 60 -11.05 -7.75 -10.79
CA GLU A 60 -10.69 -8.79 -11.76
C GLU A 60 -9.17 -9.01 -11.90
N GLN A 61 -8.37 -8.03 -11.47
CA GLN A 61 -6.91 -8.10 -11.47
C GLN A 61 -6.42 -8.67 -10.13
N GLU A 62 -6.03 -9.94 -10.14
CA GLU A 62 -5.46 -10.71 -9.02
C GLU A 62 -6.51 -11.19 -7.99
N PRO A 63 -6.43 -12.45 -7.51
CA PRO A 63 -7.17 -12.87 -6.33
C PRO A 63 -6.74 -12.04 -5.13
N ASP A 64 -7.64 -11.82 -4.17
CA ASP A 64 -7.30 -11.08 -2.96
C ASP A 64 -6.18 -11.82 -2.20
N ASP A 65 -5.16 -11.08 -1.77
CA ASP A 65 -4.11 -11.64 -0.92
C ASP A 65 -4.78 -12.14 0.37
N GLU A 66 -4.88 -13.46 0.54
CA GLU A 66 -5.22 -14.04 1.85
C GLU A 66 -4.19 -13.49 2.85
N PRO A 67 -4.60 -13.13 4.08
CA PRO A 67 -3.63 -12.74 5.08
C PRO A 67 -2.74 -13.96 5.32
N GLU A 68 -1.47 -13.88 4.92
CA GLU A 68 -0.48 -14.84 5.40
C GLU A 68 -0.53 -14.78 6.92
N VAL A 69 -1.07 -15.85 7.53
CA VAL A 69 -0.92 -16.09 8.95
C VAL A 69 0.58 -16.23 9.15
N VAL A 70 1.20 -15.18 9.67
CA VAL A 70 2.57 -15.22 10.15
C VAL A 70 2.56 -16.21 11.32
N ASP A 71 2.79 -17.48 11.02
CA ASP A 71 3.05 -18.53 12.00
C ASP A 71 4.39 -18.18 12.66
N ASN A 72 4.32 -17.35 13.70
CA ASN A 72 5.47 -17.07 14.54
C ASN A 72 5.64 -18.28 15.47
N GLY A 73 6.14 -19.37 14.86
CA GLY A 73 6.41 -20.64 15.49
C GLY A 73 7.30 -20.50 16.72
N THR A 74 6.77 -21.04 17.80
CA THR A 74 7.29 -21.18 19.16
C THR A 74 8.76 -21.61 19.26
N ASP A 75 9.53 -20.80 19.99
CA ASP A 75 10.51 -21.14 21.04
C ASP A 75 11.55 -22.28 20.81
N LYS A 76 12.83 -21.90 20.72
CA LYS A 76 13.97 -22.72 21.12
C LYS A 76 14.99 -21.87 21.86
N THR A 77 14.97 -22.00 23.18
CA THR A 77 16.05 -21.72 24.14
C THR A 77 17.42 -22.20 23.63
N VAL A 78 18.38 -21.28 23.50
CA VAL A 78 19.81 -21.55 23.66
C VAL A 78 20.38 -20.38 24.47
N GLU A 79 20.66 -20.63 25.74
CA GLU A 79 21.61 -19.84 26.54
C GLU A 79 23.02 -20.08 25.96
N GLU A 80 23.76 -19.03 25.63
CA GLU A 80 24.99 -18.60 26.34
C GLU A 80 25.72 -17.46 25.59
N THR A 81 26.16 -16.49 26.39
CA THR A 81 27.37 -15.63 26.25
C THR A 81 27.56 -14.65 25.08
N ASP A 82 27.31 -13.39 25.45
CA ASP A 82 28.28 -12.29 25.50
C ASP A 82 28.47 -11.33 24.29
N GLU A 83 28.66 -10.07 24.71
CA GLU A 83 29.26 -8.95 24.01
C GLU A 83 28.42 -8.10 23.01
N SER A 84 28.01 -6.94 23.54
CA SER A 84 28.28 -5.62 22.94
C SER A 84 27.30 -5.08 21.90
N ARG A 85 26.23 -4.42 22.37
CA ARG A 85 25.86 -3.03 21.97
C ARG A 85 24.59 -2.55 22.71
N SER A 86 24.73 -2.27 24.00
CA SER A 86 23.77 -1.42 24.72
C SER A 86 24.27 0.01 24.69
N THR A 87 23.58 0.89 23.97
CA THR A 87 23.62 2.33 24.29
C THR A 87 22.19 2.84 24.38
N PRO A 88 21.72 3.29 25.56
CA PRO A 88 20.40 3.91 25.69
C PRO A 88 20.46 5.35 25.18
N ARG A 89 19.55 5.70 24.25
CA ARG A 89 19.38 7.06 23.72
C ARG A 89 18.89 7.99 24.84
N VAL A 90 19.77 8.82 25.38
CA VAL A 90 19.42 9.82 26.40
C VAL A 90 18.73 11.03 25.74
N VAL A 91 17.46 11.25 26.04
CA VAL A 91 16.71 12.47 25.67
C VAL A 91 16.70 13.43 26.85
N ARG A 92 17.44 14.54 26.74
CA ARG A 92 17.48 15.60 27.76
C ARG A 92 16.24 16.50 27.66
N LYS A 93 15.32 16.38 28.62
CA LYS A 93 14.15 17.26 28.78
C LYS A 93 14.63 18.67 29.14
N ARG A 94 14.36 19.68 28.30
CA ARG A 94 14.63 21.09 28.61
C ARG A 94 13.49 21.62 29.47
N SER A 95 13.73 21.88 30.75
CA SER A 95 12.77 22.58 31.61
C SER A 95 12.70 24.05 31.18
N SER A 96 11.58 24.44 30.56
CA SER A 96 11.21 25.85 30.39
C SER A 96 10.54 26.33 31.67
N ASN A 97 11.22 27.19 32.41
CA ASN A 97 10.62 27.98 33.48
C ASN A 97 10.82 29.45 33.12
N ARG A 98 9.74 30.11 32.71
CA ARG A 98 9.53 31.56 32.75
C ARG A 98 8.04 31.81 32.87
#